data_AF-A0A398ASB9-F1
#
_entry.id   AF-A0A398ASB9-F1
#
_cell.length_a   1.000
_cell.length_b   1.000
_cell.length_c   1.000
_cell.angle_alpha   90.00
_cell.angle_beta   90.00
_cell.angle_gamma   90.00
#
_symmetry.space_group_name_H-M   'P 1'
#
loop_
_entity.id
_entity.type
_entity.pdbx_description
1 polymer ?
#
loop_
_entity_poly.entity_id
_entity_poly.type
_entity_poly.pdbx_seq_one_letter_code
_entity_poly.pdbx_strand_id
1 'polypeptide(L)' 'MDKTVKLWDLSNNEPSCITSHKPKAGAVFSISFSADNPFLLAIGGSKGELHVWDTLLDANVARKYGKNQS' A
#
# COMPACT_ATOMS: atom_id res chain seq x y z
N MET A 1 6.76 -18.32 -1.18
CA MET A 1 5.65 -17.40 -1.52
C MET A 1 5.92 -16.08 -0.83
N ASP A 2 6.16 -15.03 -1.59
CA ASP A 2 6.33 -13.68 -1.05
C ASP A 2 4.99 -13.19 -0.49
N LYS A 3 5.02 -12.65 0.74
CA LYS A 3 3.85 -12.21 1.53
C LYS A 3 3.88 -10.70 1.71
N THR A 4 4.41 -10.01 0.72
CA THR A 4 4.78 -8.59 0.81
C THR A 4 4.00 -7.83 -0.24
N VAL A 5 3.34 -6.76 0.16
CA VAL A 5 2.69 -5.79 -0.72
C VAL A 5 3.70 -4.69 -0.99
N LYS A 6 3.88 -4.31 -2.26
CA LYS A 6 4.81 -3.25 -2.66
C LYS A 6 4.01 -2.14 -3.34
N LEU A 7 4.34 -0.90 -3.00
CA LEU A 7 3.80 0.28 -3.66
C LEU A 7 4.81 0.78 -4.67
N TRP A 8 4.34 1.00 -5.90
CA TRP A 8 5.16 1.42 -7.02
C TRP A 8 4.65 2.76 -7.55
N ASP A 9 5.58 3.67 -7.82
CA ASP A 9 5.29 4.86 -8.60
C ASP A 9 5.48 4.55 -10.08
N LEU A 10 4.48 4.90 -10.88
CA LEU A 10 4.48 4.73 -12.34
C LEU A 10 4.50 6.08 -13.08
N SER A 11 4.59 7.21 -12.36
CA SER A 11 4.50 8.55 -12.96
C SER A 11 5.64 8.89 -13.92
N ASN A 12 6.83 8.33 -13.69
CA ASN A 12 8.04 8.63 -14.48
C ASN A 12 8.27 7.65 -15.64
N ASN A 13 7.24 6.91 -16.09
CA ASN A 13 7.37 5.86 -17.11
C ASN A 13 8.30 4.69 -16.72
N GLU A 14 8.85 4.69 -15.50
CA GLU A 14 9.65 3.63 -14.90
C GLU A 14 9.06 3.23 -13.54
N PRO A 15 8.77 1.93 -13.32
CA PRO A 15 8.20 1.45 -12.07
C PRO A 15 9.23 1.55 -10.94
N SER A 16 9.06 2.56 -10.09
CA SER A 16 9.93 2.79 -8.93
C SER A 16 9.25 2.31 -7.65
N CYS A 17 9.82 1.31 -6.97
CA CYS A 17 9.30 0.84 -5.69
C CYS A 17 9.48 1.94 -4.62
N ILE A 18 8.36 2.48 -4.12
CA ILE A 18 8.35 3.56 -3.11
C ILE A 18 8.51 2.97 -1.71
N THR A 19 7.77 1.90 -1.44
CA THR A 19 7.75 1.23 -0.14
C THR A 19 7.25 -0.21 -0.29
N SER A 20 7.58 -1.04 0.69
CA SER A 20 7.09 -2.41 0.80
C SER A 20 6.55 -2.66 2.19
N HIS A 21 5.33 -3.15 2.27
CA HIS A 21 4.67 -3.53 3.50
C HIS A 21 4.49 -5.05 3.56
N LYS A 22 4.75 -5.64 4.72
CA LYS A 22 4.56 -7.08 4.94
C LYS A 22 3.36 -7.30 5.83
N PRO A 23 2.13 -7.34 5.28
CA PRO A 23 0.95 -7.60 6.07
C PRO A 23 1.10 -9.00 6.69
N LYS A 24 0.82 -9.13 7.99
CA LYS A 24 0.91 -10.43 8.67
C LYS A 24 -0.23 -11.39 8.29
N ALA A 25 -0.95 -11.11 7.20
CA ALA A 25 -2.15 -11.77 6.67
C ALA A 25 -1.94 -13.16 6.03
N GLY A 26 -0.70 -13.61 5.85
CA GLY A 26 -0.42 -14.88 5.17
C GLY A 26 -0.29 -14.74 3.66
N ALA A 27 -0.85 -15.66 2.88
CA ALA A 27 -0.91 -15.51 1.42
C ALA A 27 -1.98 -14.45 1.09
N VAL A 28 -1.57 -13.37 0.41
CA VAL A 28 -2.50 -12.30 0.03
C VAL A 28 -3.30 -12.76 -1.18
N PHE A 29 -4.62 -12.70 -1.09
CA PHE A 29 -5.53 -13.07 -2.18
C PHE A 29 -6.30 -11.87 -2.73
N SER A 30 -6.48 -10.82 -1.93
CA SER A 30 -7.23 -9.64 -2.31
C SER A 30 -6.59 -8.38 -1.74
N ILE A 31 -6.62 -7.31 -2.53
CA ILE A 31 -6.23 -5.95 -2.13
C ILE A 31 -7.24 -4.97 -2.71
N SER A 32 -7.62 -3.95 -1.95
CA SER A 32 -8.51 -2.88 -2.42
C SER A 32 -8.14 -1.56 -1.78
N PHE A 33 -8.12 -0.49 -2.56
CA PHE A 33 -8.03 0.87 -2.02
C PHE A 33 -9.37 1.28 -1.43
N SER A 34 -9.33 2.18 -0.43
CA SER A 34 -10.52 2.88 0.04
C SER A 34 -10.93 3.94 -0.98
N ALA A 35 -12.24 4.08 -1.22
CA ALA A 35 -12.79 5.11 -2.09
C ALA A 35 -12.73 6.51 -1.45
N ASP A 36 -12.87 6.58 -0.13
CA ASP A 36 -12.87 7.84 0.62
C ASP A 36 -11.45 8.32 0.93
N ASN A 37 -10.52 7.37 1.12
CA ASN A 37 -9.15 7.64 1.50
C ASN A 37 -8.18 6.96 0.51
N PRO A 38 -7.68 7.66 -0.51
CA PRO A 38 -6.87 7.07 -1.57
C PRO A 38 -5.52 6.49 -1.10
N PHE A 39 -5.14 6.76 0.15
CA PHE A 39 -3.91 6.26 0.76
C PHE A 39 -4.12 5.03 1.65
N LEU A 40 -5.37 4.62 1.90
CA LEU A 40 -5.69 3.42 2.68
C LEU A 40 -5.91 2.23 1.76
N LEU A 41 -5.18 1.15 2.04
CA LEU A 41 -5.27 -0.14 1.37
C LEU A 41 -5.76 -1.21 2.33
N ALA A 42 -6.85 -1.88 1.98
CA ALA A 42 -7.31 -3.09 2.63
C ALA A 42 -6.66 -4.31 1.98
N ILE A 43 -6.15 -5.23 2.79
CA ILE A 43 -5.42 -6.42 2.37
C ILE A 43 -6.03 -7.65 3.04
N GLY A 44 -6.61 -8.53 2.22
CA GLY A 44 -7.19 -9.80 2.65
C GLY A 44 -6.26 -10.98 2.35
N GLY A 45 -5.98 -11.79 3.37
CA GLY A 45 -5.10 -12.94 3.25
C GLY A 45 -5.64 -14.24 3.84
N SER A 46 -4.90 -15.32 3.59
CA SER A 46 -5.25 -16.70 3.96
C SER A 46 -5.39 -16.95 5.47
N LYS A 47 -4.95 -16.02 6.32
CA LYS A 47 -5.11 -16.14 7.77
C LYS A 47 -6.48 -15.71 8.30
N GLY A 48 -7.37 -15.21 7.44
CA GLY A 48 -8.68 -14.72 7.85
C GLY A 48 -8.64 -13.36 8.58
N GLU A 49 -7.48 -12.71 8.58
CA GLU A 49 -7.32 -11.35 9.11
C GLU A 49 -7.37 -10.34 7.96
N LEU A 50 -8.11 -9.25 8.16
CA LEU A 50 -8.04 -8.08 7.31
C LEU A 50 -6.94 -7.15 7.83
N HIS A 51 -5.96 -6.87 6.98
CA HIS A 51 -4.90 -5.90 7.28
C HIS A 51 -5.19 -4.61 6.56
N VAL A 52 -5.02 -3.48 7.24
CA VAL A 52 -5.15 -2.16 6.64
C VAL A 52 -3.79 -1.50 6.64
N TRP A 53 -3.37 -1.05 5.46
CA TRP A 53 -2.13 -0.33 5.28
C TRP A 53 -2.43 1.11 4.90
N ASP A 54 -2.04 2.03 5.80
CA ASP A 54 -1.97 3.45 5.49
C ASP A 54 -0.62 3.76 4.85
N THR A 55 -0.67 4.13 3.57
CA THR A 55 0.53 4.47 2.81
C THR A 55 1.09 5.83 3.18
N LEU A 56 0.31 6.75 3.79
CA LEU A 56 0.84 8.05 4.25
C LEU A 56 1.73 7.95 5.48
N LEU A 57 1.63 6.85 6.24
CA LEU A 57 2.55 6.61 7.37
C LEU A 57 3.99 6.39 6.89
N ASP A 58 4.17 6.01 5.63
CA ASP A 58 5.49 5.90 5.02
C ASP A 58 5.98 7.28 4.59
N ALA A 59 7.08 7.74 5.20
CA ALA A 59 7.66 9.05 4.92
C ALA A 59 7.97 9.28 3.43
N ASN A 60 8.32 8.22 2.69
CA ASN A 60 8.56 8.29 1.25
C ASN A 60 7.30 8.64 0.46
N VAL A 61 6.17 8.05 0.82
CA VAL A 61 4.87 8.29 0.19
C VAL A 61 4.32 9.65 0.65
N ALA A 62 4.36 9.93 1.95
CA ALA A 62 3.90 11.20 2.51
C ALA A 62 4.65 12.40 1.91
N ARG A 63 5.97 12.29 1.72
CA ARG A 63 6.77 13.36 1.10
C ARG A 63 6.41 13.58 -0.37
N LYS A 64 6.06 12.51 -1.09
CA LYS A 64 5.81 12.54 -2.54
C LYS A 64 4.37 12.90 -2.90
N TYR A 65 3.39 12.41 -2.13
CA TYR A 65 1.96 12.58 -2.41
C TYR A 65 1.19 13.29 -1.29
N GLY A 66 1.72 13.38 -0.07
CA GLY A 66 1.04 14.01 1.08
C GLY A 66 1.06 15.54 1.08
N LYS A 67 1.79 16.20 0.16
CA LYS A 67 1.92 17.67 0.11
C LYS A 67 0.94 18.40 -0.82
N ASN A 68 -0.05 17.73 -1.40
CA ASN A 68 -1.01 18.34 -2.34
C ASN A 68 -2.38 18.70 -1.74
N GLN A 69 -2.47 18.94 -0.43
CA GLN A 69 -3.62 19.63 0.16
C GLN A 69 -3.15 20.99 0.67
N SER A 70 -3.32 21.98 -0.21
CA SER A 70 -3.20 23.42 0.05
C SER A 70 -4.22 23.90 1.06
#